data_AF-A0A7W1PNG6-F1
#
_entry.id   AF-A0A7W1PNG6-F1
#
_cell.length_a   1.000
_cell.length_b   1.000
_cell.length_c   1.000
_cell.angle_alpha   90.00
_cell.angle_beta   90.00
_cell.angle_gamma   90.00
#
_symmetry.space_group_name_H-M   'P 1'
#
loop_
_entity.id
_entity.type
_entity.pdbx_description
1 polymer ?
#
loop_
_entity_poly.entity_id
_entity_poly.type
_entity_poly.pdbx_seq_one_letter_code
_entity_poly.pdbx_strand_id
1 'polypeptide(L)' 'MRVAADRSFVNCSLYVHRYQRVKSSRYVPREHRHTPYAEWKRIDLVQEALPPRDAGRTVTAGGTITLDEYGA' A
#
# COMPACT_ATOMS: atom_id res chain seq x y z
N MET A 1 -25.18 23.91 4.84
CA MET A 1 -25.31 22.44 5.02
C MET A 1 -23.94 21.88 5.39
N ARG A 2 -23.84 21.12 6.48
CA ARG A 2 -22.62 20.36 6.84
C ARG A 2 -22.93 18.89 6.64
N VAL A 3 -22.00 18.16 6.06
CA VAL A 3 -22.08 16.71 5.87
C VAL A 3 -21.01 16.05 6.75
N ALA A 4 -21.38 14.97 7.41
CA ALA A 4 -20.45 14.13 8.17
C ALA A 4 -19.97 12.99 7.27
N ALA A 5 -18.67 12.72 7.29
CA ALA A 5 -18.13 11.53 6.65
C ALA A 5 -18.51 10.30 7.49
N ASP A 6 -19.23 9.34 6.89
CA ASP A 6 -19.60 8.09 7.55
C ASP A 6 -18.41 7.13 7.62
N ARG A 7 -17.67 7.01 6.51
CA ARG A 7 -16.56 6.07 6.36
C ARG A 7 -15.46 6.65 5.47
N SER A 8 -14.23 6.24 5.73
CA SER A 8 -13.07 6.46 4.86
C SER A 8 -12.40 5.12 4.57
N PHE A 9 -12.10 4.87 3.30
CA PHE A 9 -11.35 3.69 2.88
C PHE A 9 -9.92 4.10 2.56
N VAL A 10 -8.95 3.42 3.15
CA VAL A 10 -7.54 3.67 2.85
C VAL A 10 -7.22 3.17 1.46
N ASN A 11 -6.62 4.03 0.65
CA ASN A 11 -6.05 3.67 -0.65
C ASN A 11 -4.53 3.52 -0.50
N CYS A 12 -3.90 2.77 -1.40
CA CYS A 12 -2.47 2.55 -1.36
C CYS A 12 -1.70 3.87 -1.51
N SER A 13 -0.74 4.06 -0.62
CA SER A 13 0.23 5.17 -0.62
C SER A 13 1.09 5.25 -1.89
N LEU A 14 1.08 4.20 -2.72
CA LEU A 14 1.57 4.21 -4.09
C LEU A 14 0.79 5.20 -4.98
N TYR A 15 -0.53 5.28 -4.80
CA TYR A 15 -1.45 6.03 -5.66
C TYR A 15 -1.93 7.35 -5.03
N VAL A 16 -2.03 7.41 -3.70
CA VAL A 16 -2.44 8.64 -3.02
C VAL A 16 -1.20 9.41 -2.55
N HIS A 17 -1.01 10.57 -3.16
CA HIS A 17 0.02 11.52 -2.76
C HIS A 17 -0.55 12.56 -1.80
N ARG A 18 0.34 13.16 -1.00
CA ARG A 18 -0.02 14.32 -0.20
C ARG A 18 -0.47 15.44 -1.14
N TYR A 19 -1.54 16.13 -0.77
CA TYR A 19 -2.09 17.25 -1.55
C TYR A 19 -1.02 18.28 -1.89
N GLN A 20 -0.20 18.63 -0.90
CA GLN A 20 0.99 19.45 -1.12
C GLN A 20 2.22 18.56 -1.32
N ARG A 21 3.01 18.89 -2.33
CA ARG A 21 4.27 18.21 -2.63
C ARG A 21 5.36 18.63 -1.64
N VAL A 22 5.41 17.94 -0.51
CA VAL A 22 6.43 18.18 0.53
C VAL A 22 7.68 17.32 0.35
N LYS A 23 7.58 16.18 -0.34
CA LYS A 23 8.71 15.32 -0.73
C LYS A 23 8.30 14.38 -1.85
N SER A 24 9.26 13.86 -2.61
CA SER A 24 9.02 12.77 -3.56
C SER A 24 8.65 11.48 -2.80
N SER A 25 7.60 10.79 -3.27
CA SER A 25 7.17 9.51 -2.69
C SER A 25 8.31 8.47 -2.72
N ARG A 26 8.28 7.54 -1.76
CA ARG A 26 9.20 6.38 -1.74
C ARG A 26 8.97 5.43 -2.91
N TYR A 27 7.81 5.53 -3.55
CA TYR A 27 7.41 4.68 -4.66
C TYR A 27 7.81 5.22 -6.04
N VAL A 28 8.29 6.46 -6.12
CA VAL A 28 8.83 7.00 -7.37
C VAL A 28 10.10 6.21 -7.71
N PRO A 29 10.20 5.56 -8.90
CA PRO A 29 11.40 4.87 -9.32
C PRO A 29 12.62 5.80 -9.33
N ARG A 30 13.76 5.31 -8.87
CA ARG A 30 15.04 6.03 -8.87
C ARG A 30 16.15 5.10 -9.29
N GLU A 31 17.19 5.67 -9.87
CA GLU A 31 18.40 4.93 -10.19
C GLU A 31 18.99 4.28 -8.93
N HIS A 32 19.46 3.04 -9.06
CA HIS A 32 20.03 2.23 -7.98
C HIS A 32 19.15 2.03 -6.74
N ARG A 33 17.82 2.25 -6.84
CA ARG A 33 16.89 2.05 -5.72
C ARG A 33 15.72 1.18 -6.11
N HIS A 34 15.50 0.09 -5.37
CA HIS A 34 14.31 -0.73 -5.53
C HIS A 34 13.08 0.01 -5.01
N THR A 35 12.01 -0.01 -5.82
CA THR A 35 10.68 0.43 -5.39
C THR A 35 10.15 -0.54 -4.32
N PRO A 36 9.72 -0.04 -3.15
CA PRO A 36 9.18 -0.89 -2.11
C PRO A 36 7.97 -1.70 -2.58
N TYR A 37 7.79 -2.89 -2.00
CA TYR A 37 6.60 -3.70 -2.23
C TYR A 37 5.34 -2.93 -1.78
N ALA A 38 4.26 -3.04 -2.55
CA ALA A 38 3.03 -2.33 -2.24
C ALA A 38 2.37 -2.95 -1.00
N GLU A 39 2.02 -2.12 -0.01
CA GLU A 39 1.56 -2.60 1.29
C GLU A 39 0.24 -3.36 1.22
N TRP A 40 -0.66 -3.00 0.31
CA TRP A 40 -1.93 -3.72 0.12
C TRP A 40 -1.70 -5.18 -0.30
N LYS A 41 -0.57 -5.48 -0.98
CA LYS A 41 -0.22 -6.85 -1.36
C LYS A 41 0.27 -7.68 -0.18
N ARG A 42 0.38 -7.09 1.01
CA ARG A 42 0.66 -7.82 2.26
C ARG A 42 -0.63 -8.16 3.00
N ILE A 43 -1.80 -7.68 2.57
CA ILE A 43 -3.07 -8.02 3.22
C ILE A 43 -3.29 -9.53 3.10
N ASP A 44 -3.51 -10.20 4.22
CA ASP A 44 -3.75 -11.64 4.31
C ASP A 44 -4.84 -12.13 3.34
N LEU A 45 -5.96 -11.42 3.28
CA LEU A 45 -7.12 -11.71 2.44
C LEU A 45 -6.79 -11.76 0.94
N VAL A 46 -5.77 -11.04 0.47
CA VAL A 46 -5.46 -10.96 -0.96
C VAL A 46 -4.37 -11.92 -1.42
N GLN A 47 -3.70 -12.63 -0.50
CA GLN A 47 -2.48 -13.38 -0.84
C GLN A 47 -2.70 -14.44 -1.93
N GLU A 48 -3.82 -15.17 -1.86
CA GLU A 48 -4.16 -16.21 -2.83
C GLU A 48 -4.55 -15.66 -4.20
N ALA A 49 -4.95 -14.39 -4.27
CA ALA A 49 -5.33 -13.70 -5.50
C ALA A 49 -4.15 -12.98 -6.18
N LEU A 50 -2.96 -13.00 -5.59
CA LEU A 50 -1.79 -12.34 -6.17
C LEU A 50 -1.31 -13.06 -7.43
N PRO A 51 -0.88 -12.32 -8.48
CA PRO A 51 -0.31 -12.94 -9.67
C PRO A 51 1.02 -13.64 -9.32
N PRO A 52 1.46 -14.63 -10.11
CA PRO A 52 2.67 -15.42 -9.80
C PRO A 52 3.94 -14.61 -9.54
N ARG A 53 4.11 -13.46 -10.22
CA ARG A 53 5.25 -12.54 -10.02
C ARG A 53 5.30 -11.90 -8.62
N ASP A 54 4.18 -11.90 -7.92
CA ASP A 54 4.02 -11.28 -6.60
C ASP A 54 3.85 -12.32 -5.48
N ALA A 55 3.53 -13.58 -5.84
CA ALA A 55 3.40 -14.68 -4.90
C ALA A 55 4.68 -14.90 -4.08
N GLY A 56 4.54 -15.10 -2.77
CA GLY A 56 5.64 -15.35 -1.84
C GLY A 56 6.50 -14.12 -1.46
N ARG A 57 6.41 -13.01 -2.19
CA ARG A 57 7.18 -11.78 -1.89
C ARG A 57 6.82 -11.15 -0.56
N THR A 58 5.62 -11.39 -0.06
CA THR A 58 5.15 -10.92 1.25
C THR A 58 6.06 -11.39 2.38
N VAL A 59 6.64 -12.60 2.29
CA VAL A 59 7.55 -13.16 3.30
C VAL A 59 8.79 -12.28 3.48
N THR A 60 9.40 -11.84 2.38
CA THR A 60 10.59 -10.97 2.41
C THR A 60 10.24 -9.49 2.59
N ALA A 61 8.96 -9.12 2.43
CA ALA A 61 8.46 -7.76 2.60
C ALA A 61 7.94 -7.46 4.02
N GLY A 62 8.26 -8.30 5.01
CA GLY A 62 7.88 -8.11 6.41
C GLY A 62 6.60 -8.84 6.82
N GLY A 63 6.17 -9.85 6.06
CA GLY A 63 5.03 -10.70 6.41
C GLY A 63 3.67 -10.10 6.04
N THR A 64 2.63 -10.90 6.25
CA THR A 64 1.23 -10.51 6.03
C THR A 64 0.76 -9.54 7.11
N ILE A 65 -0.20 -8.69 6.74
CA ILE A 65 -0.93 -7.79 7.63
C ILE A 65 -2.42 -8.06 7.46
N THR A 66 -3.22 -7.73 8.47
CA THR A 66 -4.68 -7.75 8.38
C THR A 66 -5.21 -6.55 7.59
N LEU A 67 -6.47 -6.62 7.16
CA LEU A 67 -7.13 -5.46 6.53
C LEU A 67 -7.23 -4.25 7.48
N ASP A 68 -7.40 -4.48 8.77
CA ASP A 68 -7.49 -3.42 9.78
C ASP A 68 -6.14 -2.71 9.98
N GLU A 69 -5.03 -3.46 10.05
CA GLU A 69 -3.68 -2.88 10.11
C GLU A 69 -3.32 -2.08 8.86
N TYR A 70 -3.88 -2.45 7.70
CA TYR A 70 -3.71 -1.66 6.47
C TYR A 70 -4.50 -0.35 6.50
N GLY A 71 -5.62 -0.32 7.23
CA GLY A 71 -6.51 0.82 7.37
C GLY A 71 -6.11 1.84 8.44
N ALA A 72 -5.14 1.49 9.31
CA ALA A 72 -4.70 2.30 10.44
C ALA A 72 -3.60 3.31 10.05
#